data_AF-A0A967BEJ9-F1
#
_entry.id   AF-A0A967BEJ9-F1
#
_cell.length_a   1.000
_cell.length_b   1.000
_cell.length_c   1.000
_cell.angle_alpha   90.00
_cell.angle_beta   90.00
_cell.angle_gamma   90.00
#
_symmetry.space_group_name_H-M   'P 1'
#
loop_
_entity.id
_entity.type
_entity.pdbx_description
1 polymer ?
#
loop_
_entity_poly.entity_id
_entity_poly.type
_entity_poly.pdbx_seq_one_letter_code
_entity_poly.pdbx_strand_id
1 'polypeptide(L)'
;MRCLTLFLTLLAAPALADDDDQDRARRALQAGEILPLSQILAAAEAVRPGRVIELELEHDDGRWIYELELVTPEGRLYEMEINAATATVLKLEREEDD
;
A
#
# COMPACT_ATOMS: atom_id res chain seq x y z
N MET A 1 57.58 0.63 -12.14
CA MET A 1 56.38 0.11 -11.44
C MET A 1 55.17 0.77 -12.09
N ARG A 2 54.41 0.03 -12.91
CA ARG A 2 53.30 0.57 -13.71
C ARG A 2 52.03 0.61 -12.83
N CYS A 3 51.50 1.80 -12.62
CA CYS A 3 50.27 2.04 -11.86
C CYS A 3 49.07 1.58 -12.71
N LEU A 4 48.33 0.61 -12.19
CA LEU A 4 47.23 -0.08 -12.86
C LEU A 4 45.98 0.82 -12.83
N THR A 5 45.57 1.30 -14.01
CA THR A 5 44.30 2.01 -14.23
C THR A 5 43.12 1.09 -13.90
N LEU A 6 42.40 1.40 -12.82
CA LEU A 6 41.16 0.74 -12.45
C LEU A 6 40.03 1.32 -13.32
N PHE A 7 39.61 0.59 -14.34
CA PHE A 7 38.40 0.88 -15.10
C PHE A 7 37.19 0.59 -14.19
N LEU A 8 36.60 1.64 -13.61
CA LEU A 8 35.32 1.54 -12.92
C LEU A 8 34.23 1.54 -14.00
N THR A 9 33.88 0.36 -14.48
CA THR A 9 32.71 0.17 -15.35
C THR A 9 31.46 0.34 -14.50
N LEU A 10 30.87 1.52 -14.57
CA LEU A 10 29.56 1.81 -14.02
C LEU A 10 28.52 0.99 -14.81
N LEU A 11 28.17 -0.20 -14.31
CA LEU A 11 26.99 -0.92 -14.78
C LEU A 11 25.77 -0.14 -14.28
N ALA A 12 25.13 0.60 -15.19
CA ALA A 12 23.76 1.06 -14.98
C ALA A 12 22.86 -0.18 -15.01
N ALA A 13 22.53 -0.71 -13.84
CA ALA A 13 21.46 -1.69 -13.73
C ALA A 13 20.15 -1.01 -14.19
N PRO A 14 19.32 -1.68 -15.01
CA PRO A 14 18.00 -1.17 -15.30
C PRO A 14 17.26 -1.10 -13.95
N ALA A 15 16.78 0.09 -13.60
CA ALA A 15 15.83 0.22 -12.51
C ALA A 15 14.59 -0.59 -12.90
N LEU A 16 14.43 -1.77 -12.32
CA LEU A 16 13.17 -2.50 -12.31
C LEU A 16 12.20 -1.58 -11.58
N ALA A 17 11.41 -0.83 -12.35
CA ALA A 17 10.27 -0.12 -11.82
C ALA A 17 9.28 -1.15 -11.29
N ASP A 18 8.61 -0.77 -10.21
CA ASP A 18 7.70 -1.49 -9.34
C ASP A 18 6.44 -2.07 -10.05
N ASP A 19 6.65 -3.01 -10.98
CA ASP A 19 5.59 -3.67 -11.77
C ASP A 19 4.98 -4.88 -11.02
N ASP A 20 5.62 -5.34 -9.93
CA ASP A 20 5.22 -6.57 -9.23
C ASP A 20 3.98 -6.35 -8.32
N ASP A 21 3.86 -5.19 -7.68
CA ASP A 21 2.79 -4.92 -6.70
C ASP A 21 1.40 -4.81 -7.34
N GLN A 22 1.31 -4.11 -8.47
CA GLN A 22 0.06 -3.99 -9.22
C GLN A 22 -0.38 -5.34 -9.81
N ASP A 23 0.58 -6.12 -10.31
CA ASP A 23 0.31 -7.47 -10.81
C ASP A 23 -0.08 -8.44 -9.69
N ARG A 24 0.49 -8.28 -8.50
CA ARG A 24 0.12 -9.02 -7.30
C ARG A 24 -1.31 -8.71 -6.87
N ALA A 25 -1.68 -7.43 -6.77
CA ALA A 25 -3.04 -7.00 -6.44
C ALA A 25 -4.08 -7.52 -7.45
N ARG A 26 -3.78 -7.42 -8.76
CA ARG A 26 -4.65 -7.94 -9.82
C ARG A 26 -4.85 -9.45 -9.69
N ARG A 27 -3.79 -10.22 -9.42
CA ARG A 27 -3.86 -11.68 -9.26
C ARG A 27 -4.69 -12.06 -8.03
N ALA A 28 -4.47 -11.41 -6.89
CA ALA A 28 -5.24 -11.66 -5.67
C ALA A 28 -6.74 -11.40 -5.88
N LEU A 29 -7.10 -10.32 -6.58
CA LEU A 29 -8.49 -10.01 -6.93
C LEU A 29 -9.10 -11.06 -7.86
N GLN A 30 -8.36 -11.47 -8.90
CA GLN A 30 -8.80 -12.50 -9.83
C GLN A 30 -8.96 -13.88 -9.17
N ALA A 31 -8.13 -14.18 -8.18
CA ALA A 31 -8.22 -15.39 -7.38
C ALA A 31 -9.35 -15.34 -6.33
N GLY A 32 -9.94 -14.16 -6.09
CA GLY A 32 -10.97 -13.96 -5.07
C GLY A 32 -10.42 -13.90 -3.64
N GLU A 33 -9.11 -13.66 -3.49
CA GLU A 33 -8.44 -13.53 -2.19
C GLU A 33 -8.69 -12.16 -1.56
N ILE A 34 -8.98 -11.15 -2.38
CA ILE A 34 -9.33 -9.79 -1.95
C ILE A 34 -10.61 -9.32 -2.63
N LEU A 35 -11.32 -8.41 -1.96
CA LEU A 35 -12.49 -7.73 -2.50
C LEU A 35 -12.06 -6.60 -3.45
N PRO A 36 -12.95 -6.21 -4.39
CA PRO A 36 -12.72 -5.03 -5.21
C PRO A 36 -12.50 -3.79 -4.35
N LEU A 37 -11.54 -2.95 -4.77
CA LEU A 37 -11.19 -1.70 -4.07
C LEU A 37 -12.41 -0.82 -3.75
N SER A 38 -13.42 -0.78 -4.63
CA SER A 38 -14.64 -0.01 -4.38
C SER A 38 -15.40 -0.46 -3.13
N GLN A 39 -15.38 -1.74 -2.78
CA GLN A 39 -16.00 -2.26 -1.55
C GLN A 39 -15.19 -1.88 -0.31
N ILE A 40 -13.87 -1.89 -0.43
CA ILE A 40 -12.96 -1.47 0.65
C ILE A 40 -13.14 0.02 0.95
N LEU A 41 -13.16 0.87 -0.08
CA LEU A 41 -13.41 2.30 0.07
C LEU A 41 -14.80 2.59 0.65
N ALA A 42 -15.83 1.82 0.27
CA ALA A 42 -17.16 1.96 0.86
C ALA A 42 -17.20 1.58 2.34
N ALA A 43 -16.47 0.53 2.75
CA ALA A 43 -16.34 0.14 4.15
C ALA A 43 -15.56 1.20 4.96
N ALA A 44 -14.47 1.73 4.40
CA ALA A 44 -13.69 2.80 5.02
C ALA A 44 -14.53 4.06 5.26
N GLU A 45 -15.24 4.54 4.22
CA GLU A 45 -16.10 5.72 4.31
C GLU A 45 -17.24 5.54 5.34
N ALA A 46 -17.80 4.33 5.44
CA ALA A 46 -18.83 4.03 6.43
C ALA A 46 -18.32 4.08 7.88
N VAL A 47 -17.04 3.77 8.10
CA VAL A 47 -16.41 3.80 9.43
C VAL A 47 -15.90 5.20 9.77
N ARG A 48 -15.25 5.87 8.83
CA ARG A 48 -14.77 7.23 8.99
C ARG A 48 -14.79 8.00 7.66
N PRO A 49 -15.75 8.92 7.51
CA PRO A 49 -15.78 9.80 6.35
C PRO A 49 -14.49 10.62 6.24
N GLY A 50 -13.91 10.65 5.05
CA GLY A 50 -12.67 11.36 4.81
C GLY A 50 -12.19 11.23 3.37
N ARG A 51 -11.25 12.08 3.00
CA ARG A 51 -10.56 11.95 1.72
C ARG A 51 -9.38 11.01 1.92
N VAL A 52 -9.45 9.82 1.33
CA VAL A 52 -8.30 8.91 1.21
C VAL A 52 -7.22 9.62 0.39
N ILE A 53 -6.01 9.69 0.96
CA ILE A 53 -4.84 10.33 0.35
C ILE A 53 -3.78 9.32 -0.04
N GLU A 54 -3.72 8.20 0.66
CA GLU A 54 -2.80 7.09 0.40
C GLU A 54 -3.54 5.77 0.52
N LEU A 55 -3.07 4.78 -0.24
CA LEU A 55 -3.61 3.44 -0.23
C LEU A 55 -2.54 2.44 -0.64
N GLU A 56 -2.25 1.51 0.26
CA GLU A 56 -1.31 0.43 0.04
C GLU A 56 -2.00 -0.93 0.22
N LEU A 57 -1.51 -1.95 -0.51
CA LEU A 57 -1.97 -3.33 -0.37
C LEU A 57 -0.81 -4.19 0.09
N GLU A 58 -0.85 -4.52 1.36
CA GLU A 58 0.15 -5.34 2.03
C GLU A 58 -0.29 -6.80 2.11
N HIS A 59 0.71 -7.69 2.14
CA HIS A 59 0.50 -9.10 2.38
C HIS A 59 1.48 -9.60 3.44
N ASP A 60 1.01 -9.61 4.67
CA ASP A 60 1.78 -10.03 5.83
C ASP A 60 1.11 -11.22 6.52
N ASP A 61 1.91 -12.17 7.01
CA ASP A 61 1.47 -13.39 7.70
C ASP A 61 0.32 -14.16 6.98
N GLY A 62 0.33 -14.17 5.64
CA GLY A 62 -0.68 -14.85 4.83
C GLY A 62 -2.03 -14.14 4.77
N ARG A 63 -2.07 -12.84 5.07
CA ARG A 63 -3.27 -12.01 5.04
C ARG A 63 -3.04 -10.78 4.17
N TRP A 64 -3.99 -10.53 3.29
CA TRP A 64 -4.09 -9.27 2.54
C TRP A 64 -4.71 -8.16 3.41
N ILE A 65 -4.03 -7.03 3.49
CA ILE A 65 -4.45 -5.85 4.26
C ILE A 65 -4.38 -4.63 3.35
N TYR A 66 -5.47 -3.87 3.29
CA TYR A 66 -5.43 -2.51 2.78
C TYR A 66 -5.09 -1.56 3.91
N GLU A 67 -4.05 -0.76 3.73
CA GLU A 67 -3.72 0.36 4.61
C GLU A 67 -4.13 1.66 3.92
N LEU A 68 -4.96 2.45 4.60
CA LEU A 68 -5.50 3.70 4.08
C LEU A 68 -5.08 4.84 4.98
N GLU A 69 -4.49 5.87 4.40
CA GLU A 69 -4.41 7.18 5.05
C GLU A 69 -5.57 8.06 4.57
N LEU A 70 -6.30 8.66 5.50
CA LEU A 70 -7.42 9.54 5.18
C LEU A 70 -7.38 10.84 5.99
N VAL A 71 -7.71 11.93 5.30
CA VAL A 71 -7.85 13.25 5.89
C VAL A 71 -9.33 13.57 6.08
N THR A 72 -9.72 13.76 7.34
CA THR A 72 -11.08 14.16 7.73
C THR A 72 -11.38 15.62 7.35
N PRO A 73 -12.66 16.03 7.27
CA PRO A 73 -13.03 17.44 7.04
C PRO A 73 -12.44 18.42 8.06
N GLU A 74 -12.16 17.96 9.28
CA GLU A 74 -11.51 18.74 10.33
C GLU A 74 -9.98 18.82 10.17
N GLY A 75 -9.43 18.27 9.09
CA GLY A 75 -7.99 18.30 8.78
C GLY A 75 -7.16 17.31 9.60
N ARG A 76 -7.76 16.28 10.19
CA ARG A 76 -7.03 15.24 10.94
C ARG A 76 -6.70 14.06 10.04
N LEU A 77 -5.47 13.57 10.13
CA LEU A 77 -4.98 12.37 9.48
C LEU A 77 -5.30 11.13 10.32
N TYR A 78 -5.70 10.07 9.65
CA TYR A 78 -5.99 8.76 10.24
C TYR A 78 -5.43 7.67 9.34
N GLU A 79 -4.82 6.67 9.97
CA GLU A 79 -4.44 5.40 9.37
C GLU A 79 -5.55 4.38 9.65
N MET A 80 -5.94 3.62 8.62
CA MET A 80 -6.95 2.57 8.71
C MET A 80 -6.48 1.29 8.01
N GLU A 81 -6.30 0.23 8.79
CA GLU A 81 -6.02 -1.11 8.25
C GLU A 81 -7.33 -1.89 8.08
N ILE A 82 -7.52 -2.48 6.90
CA ILE A 82 -8.72 -3.22 6.52
C ILE A 82 -8.34 -4.60 5.98
N ASN A 83 -8.96 -5.65 6.51
CA ASN A 83 -8.82 -6.99 5.95
C ASN A 83 -9.39 -7.03 4.53
N ALA A 84 -8.53 -7.25 3.53
CA ALA A 84 -8.91 -7.12 2.13
C ALA A 84 -9.89 -8.21 1.65
N ALA A 85 -9.92 -9.37 2.31
CA ALA A 85 -10.83 -10.47 1.96
C ALA A 85 -12.27 -10.26 2.48
N THR A 86 -12.45 -9.43 3.52
CA THR A 86 -13.73 -9.32 4.25
C THR A 86 -14.24 -7.90 4.42
N ALA A 87 -13.44 -6.89 4.05
CA ALA A 87 -13.69 -5.47 4.34
C ALA A 87 -13.86 -5.15 5.83
N THR A 88 -13.35 -6.02 6.72
CA THR A 88 -13.36 -5.79 8.17
C THR A 88 -12.26 -4.81 8.54
N VAL A 89 -12.61 -3.68 9.16
CA VAL A 89 -11.63 -2.75 9.73
C VAL A 89 -10.94 -3.41 10.92
N LEU A 90 -9.61 -3.51 10.85
CA LEU A 90 -8.75 -4.13 11.87
C LEU A 90 -8.22 -3.10 12.84
N LYS A 91 -7.87 -1.91 12.34
CA LYS A 91 -7.27 -0.81 13.08
C LYS A 91 -7.78 0.52 12.53
N LEU A 92 -7.91 1.49 13.42
CA LEU A 92 -8.20 2.87 13.07
C LEU A 92 -7.53 3.77 14.10
N GLU A 93 -6.45 4.41 13.68
CA GLU A 93 -5.62 5.22 14.55
C GLU A 93 -5.46 6.61 13.97
N ARG A 94 -5.34 7.60 14.86
CA ARG A 94 -5.06 8.96 14.46
C ARG A 94 -3.55 9.11 14.39
N GLU A 95 -3.05 9.60 13.26
CA GLU A 95 -1.66 10.02 13.20
C GLU A 95 -1.49 11.34 13.96
N GLU A 96 -0.51 11.36 14.85
CA GLU A 96 -0.06 12.56 15.54
C GLU A 96 1.23 13.01 14.83
N ASP A 97 1.24 14.25 14.33
CA ASP A 97 2.47 14.89 13.83
C ASP A 97 3.45 15.03 15.01
N ASP A 98 4.40 14.10 15.14
CA ASP A 98 5.54 14.19 16.07
C ASP A 98 6.67 15.10 15.54
#